data_AF-A0A849PZZ9-F1
#
_entry.id   AF-A0A849PZZ9-F1
#
_cell.length_a   1.000
_cell.length_b   1.000
_cell.length_c   1.000
_cell.angle_alpha   90.00
_cell.angle_beta   90.00
_cell.angle_gamma   90.00
#
_symmetry.space_group_name_H-M   'P 1'
#
loop_
_entity.id
_entity.type
_entity.pdbx_description
1 polymer ?
#
loop_
_entity_poly.entity_id
_entity_poly.type
_entity_poly.pdbx_seq_one_letter_code
_entity_poly.pdbx_strand_id
1 'polypeptide(L)' 'MWRECECESEIVGIYPCSGSANVGIISNQLAIELTKARKGKMLCTAGIGAKISGQLKSAEGCDRVVVIDGCP' A
#
# COMPACT_ATOMS: atom_id res chain seq x y z
N MET A 1 24.06 21.17 -6.93
CA MET A 1 22.75 20.60 -6.53
C MET A 1 22.90 19.09 -6.55
N TRP A 2 23.08 18.48 -5.39
CA TRP A 2 23.24 17.03 -5.26
C TRP A 2 21.89 16.38 -5.59
N ARG A 3 21.90 15.43 -6.53
CA ARG A 3 20.74 14.62 -6.87
C ARG A 3 20.85 13.35 -6.03
N GLU A 4 19.98 13.18 -5.05
CA GLU A 4 19.83 11.90 -4.36
C GLU A 4 19.32 10.84 -5.34
N CYS A 5 19.92 9.67 -5.30
CA CYS A 5 19.50 8.52 -6.10
C CYS A 5 18.32 7.84 -5.38
N GLU A 6 17.19 7.65 -6.06
CA GLU A 6 16.04 6.86 -5.54
C GLU A 6 16.38 5.37 -5.32
N CYS A 7 17.61 4.95 -5.65
CA CYS A 7 18.05 3.57 -5.48
C CYS A 7 18.13 3.08 -4.02
N GLU A 8 18.09 3.99 -3.04
CA GLU A 8 18.06 3.63 -1.61
C GLU A 8 16.68 3.84 -0.95
N SER A 9 15.64 4.20 -1.71
CA SER A 9 14.31 4.42 -1.10
C SER A 9 13.60 3.10 -0.81
N GLU A 10 13.25 2.88 0.47
CA GLU A 10 12.43 1.76 0.95
C GLU A 10 11.14 1.60 0.13
N ILE A 11 10.87 0.41 -0.39
CA ILE A 11 9.64 0.06 -1.10
C ILE A 11 8.56 -0.26 -0.06
N VAL A 12 7.73 0.74 0.25
CA VAL A 12 6.61 0.58 1.19
C VAL A 12 5.32 0.23 0.44
N GLY A 13 4.78 -0.96 0.70
CA GLY A 13 3.46 -1.39 0.24
C GLY A 13 2.37 -1.02 1.25
N ILE A 14 1.34 -0.29 0.80
CA ILE A 14 0.23 0.17 1.64
C ILE A 14 -1.04 -0.60 1.25
N TYR A 15 -1.62 -1.32 2.20
CA TYR A 15 -2.78 -2.19 1.99
C TYR A 15 -3.97 -1.72 2.84
N PRO A 16 -4.82 -0.83 2.32
CA PRO A 16 -6.04 -0.44 3.00
C PRO A 16 -7.11 -1.52 2.90
N CYS A 17 -7.75 -1.85 4.01
CA CYS A 17 -9.00 -2.60 4.01
C CYS A 17 -10.17 -1.68 3.65
N SER A 18 -10.39 -1.46 2.36
CA SER A 18 -11.47 -0.58 1.85
C SER A 18 -12.84 -1.26 1.77
N GLY A 19 -13.10 -2.28 2.59
CA GLY A 19 -14.27 -3.18 2.49
C GLY A 19 -15.63 -2.54 2.82
N SER A 20 -16.57 -3.35 3.32
CA SER A 20 -17.99 -2.97 3.51
C SER A 20 -18.28 -2.03 4.69
N ALA A 21 -17.27 -1.54 5.40
CA ALA A 21 -17.44 -0.72 6.60
C ALA A 21 -17.26 0.78 6.31
N ASN A 22 -17.90 1.62 7.12
CA ASN A 22 -17.72 3.08 7.08
C ASN A 22 -16.26 3.51 7.34
N VAL A 23 -15.54 2.80 8.23
CA VAL A 23 -14.11 3.03 8.49
C VAL A 23 -13.26 2.67 7.28
N GLY A 24 -13.73 1.78 6.39
CA GLY A 24 -13.07 1.46 5.12
C GLY A 24 -12.91 2.67 4.18
N ILE A 25 -13.84 3.63 4.21
CA ILE A 25 -13.72 4.89 3.45
C ILE A 25 -12.54 5.71 3.97
N ILE A 26 -12.38 5.79 5.30
CA ILE A 26 -11.29 6.53 5.94
C ILE A 26 -9.95 5.82 5.69
N SER A 27 -9.92 4.49 5.81
CA SER A 27 -8.74 3.67 5.51
C SER A 27 -8.26 3.88 4.07
N ASN A 28 -9.19 3.83 3.11
CA ASN A 28 -8.91 4.11 1.71
C ASN A 28 -8.37 5.53 1.50
N GLN A 29 -9.02 6.53 2.10
CA GLN A 29 -8.61 7.92 1.95
C GLN A 29 -7.21 8.16 2.51
N LEU A 30 -6.88 7.58 3.67
CA LEU A 30 -5.54 7.64 4.24
C LEU A 30 -4.49 7.06 3.28
N ALA A 31 -4.75 5.89 2.70
CA ALA A 31 -3.83 5.28 1.76
C ALA A 31 -3.62 6.13 0.49
N ILE A 32 -4.67 6.81 0.00
CA ILE A 32 -4.58 7.75 -1.13
C ILE A 32 -3.64 8.90 -0.77
N GLU A 33 -3.83 9.52 0.38
CA GLU A 33 -3.01 10.65 0.81
C GLU A 33 -1.55 10.25 1.06
N LEU A 34 -1.29 9.08 1.66
CA LEU A 34 0.07 8.56 1.81
C LEU A 34 0.76 8.30 0.46
N THR A 35 0.01 7.77 -0.51
CA THR A 35 0.53 7.55 -1.88
C THR A 35 0.85 8.87 -2.56
N LYS A 36 -0.04 9.88 -2.48
CA LYS A 36 0.20 11.24 -2.99
C LYS A 36 1.41 11.90 -2.34
N ALA A 37 1.61 11.69 -1.05
CA ALA A 37 2.76 12.18 -0.29
C ALA A 37 4.05 11.38 -0.54
N ARG A 38 4.05 10.42 -1.49
CA ARG A 38 5.19 9.54 -1.84
C ARG A 38 5.74 8.78 -0.63
N LYS A 39 4.86 8.36 0.29
CA LYS A 39 5.24 7.56 1.48
C LYS A 39 5.13 6.05 1.27
N GLY A 40 4.60 5.64 0.12
CA GLY A 40 4.47 4.24 -0.28
C GLY A 40 3.57 4.11 -1.49
N LYS A 41 3.35 2.87 -1.94
CA LYS A 41 2.43 2.54 -3.03
C LYS A 41 1.23 1.79 -2.48
N MET A 42 0.05 2.26 -2.83
CA MET A 42 -1.18 1.51 -2.55
C MET A 42 -1.22 0.22 -3.37
N LEU A 43 -1.52 -0.89 -2.70
CA LEU A 43 -1.63 -2.23 -3.27
C LEU A 43 -2.93 -2.90 -2.79
N CYS A 44 -3.39 -3.92 -3.51
CA CYS A 44 -4.69 -4.55 -3.28
C CYS A 44 -4.55 -5.89 -2.55
N THR A 45 -5.08 -5.95 -1.32
CA THR A 45 -5.13 -7.17 -0.49
C THR A 45 -5.97 -8.27 -1.11
N ALA A 46 -7.09 -7.92 -1.75
CA ALA A 46 -7.94 -8.91 -2.43
C ALA A 46 -7.20 -9.60 -3.58
N GLY A 47 -6.28 -8.90 -4.25
CA GLY A 47 -5.43 -9.47 -5.29
C GLY A 47 -4.43 -10.51 -4.78
N ILE A 48 -3.95 -10.37 -3.54
CA ILE A 48 -3.16 -11.40 -2.84
C ILE A 48 -4.03 -12.62 -2.55
N GLY A 49 -5.22 -12.41 -1.97
CA GLY A 49 -6.17 -13.49 -1.67
C GLY A 49 -6.59 -14.28 -2.92
N ALA A 50 -6.75 -13.59 -4.05
CA ALA A 50 -7.04 -14.18 -5.35
C ALA A 50 -5.82 -14.81 -6.05
N LYS A 51 -4.64 -14.77 -5.43
CA LYS A 51 -3.36 -15.28 -5.96
C LYS A 51 -3.00 -14.71 -7.34
N ILE A 52 -3.29 -13.43 -7.57
CA ILE A 52 -2.88 -12.74 -8.80
C ILE A 52 -1.36 -12.58 -8.78
N SER A 53 -0.65 -13.21 -9.73
CA SER A 53 0.82 -13.30 -9.74
C SER A 53 1.52 -11.93 -9.63
N GLY A 54 0.98 -10.89 -10.27
CA GLY A 54 1.53 -9.53 -10.17
C GLY A 54 1.40 -8.91 -8.77
N GLN A 55 0.32 -9.22 -8.06
CA GLN A 55 0.07 -8.70 -6.70
C GLN A 55 0.89 -9.44 -5.66
N LEU A 56 1.10 -10.75 -5.84
CA LEU A 56 2.01 -11.55 -5.02
C LEU A 56 3.44 -11.02 -5.14
N LYS A 57 3.95 -10.87 -6.37
CA LYS A 57 5.29 -10.32 -6.61
C LYS A 57 5.46 -8.91 -6.07
N SER A 58 4.42 -8.08 -6.17
CA SER A 58 4.46 -6.72 -5.62
C SER A 58 4.56 -6.74 -4.09
N ALA A 59 3.86 -7.66 -3.42
CA ALA A 59 3.94 -7.83 -1.98
C ALA A 59 5.31 -8.36 -1.53
N GLU A 60 5.84 -9.37 -2.22
CA GLU A 60 7.17 -9.96 -1.97
C GLU A 60 8.31 -8.96 -2.18
N GLY A 61 8.15 -8.02 -3.11
CA GLY A 61 9.13 -6.98 -3.41
C GLY A 61 9.05 -5.74 -2.51
N CYS A 62 8.18 -5.72 -1.49
CA CYS A 62 8.12 -4.63 -0.53
C CYS A 62 9.14 -4.84 0.59
N ASP A 63 9.93 -3.81 0.90
CA ASP A 63 10.80 -3.79 2.08
C ASP A 63 9.97 -3.65 3.37
N ARG A 64 8.82 -2.98 3.27
CA ARG A 64 7.85 -2.82 4.37
C ARG A 64 6.42 -2.93 3.88
N VAL A 65 5.61 -3.61 4.68
CA VAL A 65 4.16 -3.71 4.47
C VAL A 65 3.44 -2.96 5.58
N VAL A 66 2.57 -2.03 5.18
CA VAL A 66 1.67 -1.29 6.07
C VAL A 66 0.25 -1.70 5.75
N VAL A 67 -0.45 -2.31 6.70
CA VAL A 67 -1.86 -2.66 6.59
C VAL A 67 -2.67 -1.63 7.36
N ILE A 68 -3.71 -1.08 6.73
CA ILE A 68 -4.63 -0.15 7.38
C ILE A 68 -5.95 -0.86 7.57
N ASP A 69 -6.23 -1.24 8.82
CA ASP A 69 -7.50 -1.85 9.16
C ASP A 69 -8.65 -0.85 8.93
N GLY A 70 -9.71 -1.35 8.31
CA GLY A 70 -10.89 -0.59 7.93
C GLY A 70 -12.16 -1.17 8.55
N CYS A 71 -12.03 -2.12 9.47
CA CYS A 71 -13.10 -2.70 10.26
C CYS A 71 -12.98 -2.26 11.73
N PRO A 72 -14.10 -2.15 12.47
CA PRO A 72 -14.07 -2.05 13.94
C PRO A 72 -13.77 -3.38 14.62
#